data_AF-A0A9Q4QRQ4-F1
#
_entry.id   AF-A0A9Q4QRQ4-F1
#
_cell.length_a   1.000
_cell.length_b   1.000
_cell.length_c   1.000
_cell.angle_alpha   90.00
_cell.angle_beta   90.00
_cell.angle_gamma   90.00
#
_symmetry.space_group_name_H-M   'P 1'
#
loop_
_entity.id
_entity.type
_entity.pdbx_description
1 polymer ?
#
loop_
_entity_poly.entity_id
_entity_poly.type
_entity_poly.pdbx_seq_one_letter_code
_entity_poly.pdbx_strand_id
1 'polypeptide(L)'
;MDNTLTAIDISKLPMPDVIRQVAADVILQEMLADLAARDPTLKDLLPSDPIYTLLEVAAYREAVRRYQSNEDAKAVMVALASDADLDHLAALFRVKRLVLDAG
;
A
#
# COMPACT_ATOMS: atom_id res chain seq x y z
N MET A 1 -25.59 -34.41 9.29
CA MET A 1 -25.69 -33.04 8.76
C MET A 1 -24.28 -32.65 8.37
N ASP A 2 -23.89 -33.05 7.16
CA ASP A 2 -22.53 -32.84 6.65
C ASP A 2 -22.35 -31.36 6.37
N ASN A 3 -21.84 -30.65 7.36
CA ASN A 3 -21.44 -29.26 7.23
C ASN A 3 -20.05 -29.21 6.58
N THR A 4 -19.93 -29.78 5.38
CA THR A 4 -18.76 -29.59 4.51
C THR A 4 -18.85 -28.20 3.88
N LEU A 5 -18.79 -27.16 4.72
CA LEU A 5 -18.15 -25.93 4.31
C LEU A 5 -16.70 -26.33 4.06
N THR A 6 -16.37 -26.67 2.81
CA THR A 6 -14.99 -26.73 2.36
C THR A 6 -14.42 -25.36 2.67
N ALA A 7 -13.75 -25.21 3.81
CA ALA A 7 -13.30 -23.94 4.31
C ALA A 7 -12.40 -23.33 3.24
N ILE A 8 -12.86 -22.27 2.60
CA ILE A 8 -12.05 -21.54 1.63
C ILE A 8 -10.88 -20.98 2.44
N ASP A 9 -9.68 -21.39 2.06
CA ASP A 9 -8.47 -20.94 2.71
C ASP A 9 -8.18 -19.49 2.31
N ILE A 10 -8.76 -18.57 3.07
CA ILE A 10 -8.64 -17.13 2.88
C ILE A 10 -7.20 -16.63 3.07
N SER A 11 -6.31 -17.42 3.69
CA SER A 11 -4.89 -17.06 3.87
C SER A 11 -4.08 -17.15 2.57
N LYS A 12 -4.61 -17.85 1.55
CA LYS A 12 -3.96 -18.02 0.24
C LYS A 12 -4.38 -16.98 -0.80
N LEU A 13 -5.27 -16.06 -0.45
CA LEU A 13 -5.67 -14.99 -1.37
C LEU A 13 -4.50 -14.02 -1.58
N PRO A 14 -4.22 -13.60 -2.82
CA PRO A 14 -3.21 -12.59 -3.06
C PRO A 14 -3.63 -11.29 -2.37
N MET A 15 -2.65 -10.54 -1.87
CA MET A 15 -2.91 -9.22 -1.32
C MET A 15 -3.56 -8.34 -2.40
N PRO A 16 -4.69 -7.69 -2.10
CA PRO A 16 -5.26 -6.73 -3.02
C PRO A 16 -4.41 -5.46 -3.03
N ASP A 17 -4.20 -4.88 -4.21
CA ASP A 17 -3.63 -3.55 -4.36
C ASP A 17 -4.69 -2.51 -3.94
N VAL A 18 -4.70 -2.13 -2.65
CA VAL A 18 -5.64 -1.12 -2.12
C VAL A 18 -5.41 0.23 -2.76
N ILE A 19 -4.14 0.60 -2.94
CA ILE A 19 -3.67 1.73 -3.73
C ILE A 19 -2.99 1.19 -4.99
N ARG A 20 -3.28 1.84 -6.12
CA ARG A 20 -2.61 1.54 -7.40
C ARG A 20 -1.12 1.80 -7.28
N GLN A 21 -0.32 0.74 -7.41
CA GLN A 21 1.12 0.84 -7.55
C GLN A 21 1.48 1.41 -8.93
N VAL A 22 2.26 2.48 -8.93
CA VAL A 22 2.74 3.14 -10.15
C VAL A 22 4.24 3.33 -9.99
N ALA A 23 4.99 3.02 -11.03
CA ALA A 23 6.44 3.15 -11.02
C ALA A 23 6.85 4.63 -11.01
N ALA A 24 7.99 4.92 -10.38
CA ALA A 24 8.44 6.29 -10.13
C ALA A 24 8.70 7.07 -11.44
N ASP A 25 9.12 6.40 -12.51
CA ASP A 25 9.30 6.97 -13.84
C ASP A 25 7.97 7.47 -14.44
N VAL A 26 6.89 6.71 -14.28
CA VAL A 26 5.55 7.13 -14.70
C VAL A 26 5.08 8.34 -13.90
N ILE A 27 5.26 8.31 -12.57
CA ILE A 27 4.91 9.44 -11.69
C ILE A 27 5.73 10.68 -12.06
N LEU A 28 7.01 10.54 -12.38
CA LEU A 28 7.87 11.64 -12.81
C LEU A 28 7.32 12.30 -14.09
N GLN A 29 6.89 11.52 -15.08
CA GLN A 29 6.31 12.06 -16.31
C GLN A 29 4.99 12.79 -16.02
N GLU A 30 4.14 12.26 -15.14
CA GLU A 30 2.92 12.93 -14.69
C GLU A 30 3.22 14.27 -14.00
N MET A 31 4.23 14.31 -13.12
CA MET A 31 4.67 15.52 -12.44
C MET A 31 5.28 16.56 -13.40
N LEU A 32 6.09 16.14 -14.37
CA LEU A 32 6.66 17.02 -15.40
C LEU A 32 5.55 17.63 -16.26
N ALA A 33 4.55 16.83 -16.64
CA ALA A 33 3.40 17.32 -17.40
C ALA A 33 2.55 18.31 -16.59
N ASP A 34 2.30 18.04 -15.31
CA ASP A 34 1.59 18.97 -14.41
C ASP A 34 2.39 20.26 -14.19
N LEU A 35 3.71 20.17 -14.00
CA LEU A 35 4.57 21.34 -13.87
C LEU A 35 4.52 22.22 -15.14
N ALA A 36 4.65 21.61 -16.33
CA ALA A 36 4.57 22.32 -17.60
C ALA A 36 3.19 22.96 -17.83
N ALA A 37 2.12 22.34 -17.34
CA ALA A 37 0.76 22.90 -17.43
C ALA A 37 0.58 24.13 -16.53
N ARG A 38 1.23 24.15 -15.35
CA ARG A 38 1.17 25.27 -14.40
C ARG A 38 2.12 26.41 -14.77
N ASP A 39 3.29 26.07 -15.27
CA ASP A 39 4.31 27.01 -15.74
C ASP A 39 4.92 26.53 -17.07
N PRO A 40 4.42 27.05 -18.21
CA PRO A 40 4.93 26.70 -19.52
C PRO A 40 6.42 27.01 -19.74
N THR A 41 7.02 27.89 -18.92
CA THR A 41 8.45 28.19 -19.01
C THR A 41 9.33 27.04 -18.53
N LEU A 42 8.76 26.12 -17.73
CA LEU A 42 9.43 24.94 -17.17
C LEU A 42 9.09 23.65 -17.94
N LYS A 43 8.58 23.76 -19.18
CA LYS A 43 8.16 22.61 -19.97
C LYS A 43 9.31 21.69 -20.40
N ASP A 44 10.45 22.27 -20.76
CA ASP A 44 11.56 21.56 -21.39
C ASP A 44 12.75 21.40 -20.42
N LEU A 45 12.48 20.93 -19.20
CA LEU A 45 13.50 20.67 -18.19
C LEU A 45 14.43 19.52 -18.61
N LEU A 46 15.73 19.73 -18.42
CA LEU A 46 16.77 18.74 -18.62
C LEU A 46 17.06 17.99 -17.31
N PRO A 47 17.57 16.75 -17.37
CA PRO A 47 18.00 16.02 -16.17
C PRO A 47 19.09 16.72 -15.34
N SER A 48 19.81 17.66 -15.94
CA SER A 48 20.79 18.51 -15.25
C SER A 48 20.16 19.63 -14.42
N ASP A 49 18.89 19.95 -14.67
CA ASP A 49 18.21 21.04 -13.98
C ASP A 49 17.82 20.62 -12.56
N PRO A 50 18.05 21.47 -11.55
CA PRO A 50 17.80 21.11 -10.16
C PRO A 50 16.33 20.81 -9.88
N ILE A 51 15.41 21.40 -10.65
CA ILE A 51 13.97 21.13 -10.55
C ILE A 51 13.65 19.69 -11.01
N TYR A 52 14.31 19.22 -12.08
CA TYR A 52 14.12 17.86 -12.57
C TYR A 52 14.51 16.84 -11.50
N THR A 53 15.72 16.97 -10.92
CA THR A 53 16.17 16.10 -9.83
C THR A 53 15.26 16.17 -8.60
N LEU A 54 14.71 17.34 -8.26
CA LEU A 54 13.75 17.47 -7.17
C LEU A 54 12.46 16.67 -7.45
N LEU A 55 11.96 16.70 -8.70
CA LEU A 55 10.80 15.90 -9.11
C LEU A 55 11.11 14.40 -9.10
N GLU A 56 12.33 13.97 -9.45
CA GLU A 56 12.73 12.56 -9.30
C GLU A 56 12.66 12.09 -7.85
N VAL A 57 13.17 12.90 -6.91
CA VAL A 57 13.08 12.60 -5.48
C VAL A 57 11.62 12.54 -5.02
N ALA A 58 10.78 13.48 -5.47
CA ALA A 58 9.36 13.50 -5.13
C ALA A 58 8.64 12.25 -5.68
N ALA A 59 8.85 11.91 -6.96
CA ALA A 59 8.24 10.77 -7.62
C ALA A 59 8.66 9.44 -6.96
N TYR A 60 9.94 9.29 -6.61
CA TYR A 60 10.43 8.11 -5.88
C TYR A 60 9.76 7.98 -4.51
N ARG A 61 9.71 9.08 -3.73
CA ARG A 61 9.06 9.06 -2.41
C ARG A 61 7.58 8.78 -2.50
N GLU A 62 6.91 9.24 -3.54
CA GLU A 62 5.51 8.93 -3.78
C GLU A 62 5.31 7.44 -4.08
N ALA A 63 6.11 6.84 -4.96
CA ALA A 63 6.04 5.41 -5.25
C ALA A 63 6.22 4.58 -3.96
N VAL A 64 7.21 4.92 -3.13
CA VAL A 64 7.43 4.25 -1.83
C VAL A 64 6.24 4.40 -0.90
N ARG A 65 5.64 5.60 -0.82
CA ARG A 65 4.45 5.82 0.03
C ARG A 65 3.24 5.01 -0.44
N ARG A 66 3.04 4.89 -1.75
CA ARG A 66 1.98 4.04 -2.32
C ARG A 66 2.23 2.58 -1.96
N TYR A 67 3.47 2.10 -2.03
CA TYR A 67 3.82 0.75 -1.59
C TYR A 67 3.57 0.54 -0.09
N GLN A 68 4.08 1.43 0.76
CA GLN A 68 3.90 1.36 2.22
C GLN A 68 2.42 1.35 2.61
N SER A 69 1.59 2.15 1.94
CA SER A 69 0.14 2.16 2.21
C SER A 69 -0.53 0.81 1.90
N ASN A 70 -0.07 0.07 0.89
CA ASN A 70 -0.58 -1.29 0.62
C ASN A 70 -0.10 -2.28 1.67
N GLU A 71 1.13 -2.14 2.17
CA GLU A 71 1.64 -2.94 3.27
C GLU A 71 0.86 -2.67 4.57
N ASP A 72 0.58 -1.40 4.89
CA ASP A 72 -0.19 -1.00 6.06
C ASP A 72 -1.64 -1.52 5.98
N ALA A 73 -2.19 -1.66 4.77
CA ALA A 73 -3.51 -2.24 4.59
C ALA A 73 -3.59 -3.72 5.02
N LYS A 74 -2.47 -4.45 5.14
CA LYS A 74 -2.45 -5.82 5.69
C LYS A 74 -2.94 -5.86 7.13
N ALA A 75 -2.63 -4.84 7.93
CA ALA A 75 -3.02 -4.75 9.33
C ALA A 75 -4.55 -4.78 9.53
N VAL A 76 -5.33 -4.37 8.53
CA VAL A 76 -6.79 -4.35 8.61
C VAL A 76 -7.46 -5.55 7.91
N MET A 77 -6.69 -6.48 7.37
CA MET A 77 -7.20 -7.68 6.70
C MET A 77 -7.07 -8.90 7.60
N VAL A 78 -8.20 -9.51 8.01
CA VAL A 78 -8.22 -10.67 8.92
C VAL A 78 -7.32 -11.83 8.46
N ALA A 79 -7.14 -12.00 7.14
CA ALA A 79 -6.29 -13.04 6.57
C ALA A 79 -4.79 -12.77 6.68
N LEU A 80 -4.37 -11.51 6.87
CA LEU A 80 -2.96 -11.08 6.81
C LEU A 80 -2.48 -10.37 8.09
N ALA A 81 -3.39 -9.79 8.88
CA ALA A 81 -3.07 -9.10 10.12
C ALA A 81 -2.46 -10.06 11.14
N SER A 82 -1.54 -9.54 11.95
CA SER A 82 -0.84 -10.30 13.00
C SER A 82 -0.94 -9.59 14.35
N ASP A 83 -0.59 -10.31 15.43
CA ASP A 83 -0.43 -9.75 16.77
C ASP A 83 -1.61 -8.86 17.22
N ALA A 84 -1.30 -7.63 17.66
CA ALA A 84 -2.29 -6.70 18.17
C ALA A 84 -3.33 -6.32 17.10
N ASP A 85 -2.93 -6.17 15.84
CA ASP A 85 -3.84 -5.83 14.75
C ASP A 85 -4.91 -6.92 14.57
N LEU A 86 -4.51 -8.19 14.62
CA LEU A 86 -5.44 -9.30 14.56
C LEU A 86 -6.33 -9.36 15.81
N ASP A 87 -5.80 -9.06 16.99
CA ASP A 87 -6.59 -9.01 18.23
C ASP A 87 -7.64 -7.89 18.17
N HIS A 88 -7.29 -6.73 17.59
CA HIS A 88 -8.21 -5.63 17.33
C HIS A 88 -9.31 -6.02 16.33
N LEU A 89 -8.97 -6.73 15.25
CA LEU A 89 -9.96 -7.23 14.29
C LEU A 89 -10.87 -8.30 14.91
N ALA A 90 -10.33 -9.21 15.72
CA ALA A 90 -11.11 -10.26 16.39
C ALA A 90 -12.18 -9.69 17.33
N ALA A 91 -11.90 -8.52 17.94
CA ALA A 91 -12.86 -7.82 18.79
C ALA A 91 -14.16 -7.44 18.06
N LEU A 92 -14.10 -7.14 16.75
CA LEU A 92 -15.29 -6.86 15.92
C LEU A 92 -16.24 -8.06 15.87
N PHE A 93 -15.69 -9.28 15.94
CA PHE A 93 -16.44 -10.53 15.97
C PHE A 93 -16.72 -11.04 17.39
N ARG A 94 -16.40 -10.23 18.41
CA ARG A 94 -16.50 -10.60 19.84
C ARG A 94 -15.67 -11.83 20.21
N VAL A 95 -14.59 -12.08 19.48
CA VAL A 95 -13.63 -13.17 19.73
C VAL A 95 -12.41 -12.61 20.44
N LYS A 96 -11.78 -13.43 21.28
CA LYS A 96 -10.52 -13.08 21.97
C LYS A 96 -9.53 -14.24 21.85
N ARG A 97 -8.25 -13.90 21.78
CA ARG A 97 -7.15 -14.86 21.79
C ARG A 97 -7.16 -15.64 23.10
N LEU A 98 -7.10 -16.97 23.01
CA LEU A 98 -6.98 -17.84 24.18
C LEU A 98 -5.51 -18.09 24.49
N VAL A 99 -5.18 -18.14 25.78
CA VAL A 99 -3.88 -18.59 26.26
C VAL A 99 -3.94 -20.11 26.38
N LEU A 100 -3.05 -20.81 25.67
CA LEU A 100 -3.03 -22.28 25.65
C LEU A 100 -2.36 -22.87 26.88
N ASP A 101 -1.34 -22.20 27.42
CA ASP A 101 -0.66 -22.58 28.66
C ASP A 101 -0.07 -21.31 29.32
N ALA A 102 -0.21 -21.20 30.64
CA ALA A 102 0.30 -20.06 31.41
C ALA A 102 1.73 -20.28 31.94
N GLY A 103 2.30 -21.47 31.72
CA GLY A 103 3.57 -21.91 32.32
C GLY A 103 3.38 -22.59 33.66
#